data_AF-H5TT05-F1
#
_entry.id   AF-H5TT05-F1
#
_cell.length_a   1.000
_cell.length_b   1.000
_cell.length_c   1.000
_cell.angle_alpha   90.00
_cell.angle_beta   90.00
_cell.angle_gamma   90.00
#
_symmetry.space_group_name_H-M   'P 1'
#
loop_
_entity.id
_entity.type
_entity.pdbx_description
1 polymer ?
#
loop_
_entity_poly.entity_id
_entity_poly.type
_entity_poly.pdbx_seq_one_letter_code
_entity_poly.pdbx_strand_id
1 'polypeptide(L)'
;MISVAKKQGRGHTTRSLVLGYAWPALAAVAVLAVTIATITGLTQRSSASAESAQHPKPLPVVTAPAPPLPSCPANATGKAIVVGLASQHMALCEDGRQISDVPVTTGSVDRGAGTPLGTWQIESHDVDRTLSGPGYTVFVHYWLHLFGDIGFHDSPWQKFPYGDTTKYRTQGSEGCIHVPGDQIKHLYEWAGDGTPVTITA
;
A
#
# COMPACT_ATOMS: atom_id res chain seq x y z
N MET A 1 -22.76 -1.44 43.95
CA MET A 1 -24.23 -1.36 44.10
C MET A 1 -24.82 -0.84 42.80
N ILE A 2 -25.93 -1.46 42.41
CA ILE A 2 -26.57 -1.42 41.10
C ILE A 2 -27.29 -0.08 40.89
N SER A 3 -27.28 0.46 39.67
CA SER A 3 -28.43 1.23 39.20
C SER A 3 -28.62 1.06 37.69
N VAL A 4 -29.59 0.19 37.38
CA VAL A 4 -30.19 0.00 36.05
C VAL A 4 -31.41 0.91 36.00
N ALA A 5 -31.51 1.76 34.99
CA ALA A 5 -32.74 2.49 34.69
C ALA A 5 -33.28 2.04 33.32
N LYS A 6 -34.45 1.39 33.34
CA LYS A 6 -35.26 1.01 32.18
C LYS A 6 -36.72 1.36 32.49
N LYS A 7 -37.37 2.18 31.66
CA LYS A 7 -38.82 2.11 31.35
C LYS A 7 -39.17 3.15 30.26
N GLN A 8 -39.64 2.69 29.09
CA GLN A 8 -41.04 2.75 28.59
C GLN A 8 -41.47 4.15 28.15
N GLY A 9 -42.05 4.41 26.99
CA GLY A 9 -42.64 3.59 25.92
C GLY A 9 -43.84 4.36 25.37
N ARG A 10 -44.06 4.39 24.04
CA ARG A 10 -45.40 4.63 23.44
C ARG A 10 -45.34 4.39 21.94
N GLY A 11 -46.14 3.45 21.45
CA GLY A 11 -46.46 3.34 20.03
C GLY A 11 -47.57 4.33 19.66
N HIS A 12 -47.70 4.62 18.36
CA HIS A 12 -48.99 4.71 17.71
C HIS A 12 -48.84 4.41 16.20
N THR A 13 -49.64 3.45 15.80
CA THR A 13 -49.98 2.96 14.48
C THR A 13 -50.66 4.04 13.64
N THR A 14 -50.32 4.13 12.35
CA THR A 14 -51.32 4.51 11.32
C THR A 14 -50.99 3.84 9.98
N ARG A 15 -51.95 3.03 9.50
CA ARG A 15 -52.09 2.54 8.12
C ARG A 15 -52.94 3.53 7.32
N SER A 16 -52.62 3.72 6.04
CA SER A 16 -53.56 3.83 4.89
C SER A 16 -52.70 4.14 3.64
N LEU A 17 -52.53 3.30 2.61
CA LEU A 17 -53.43 2.71 1.60
C LEU A 17 -53.95 3.69 0.52
N VAL A 18 -53.50 3.36 -0.71
CA VAL A 18 -54.09 3.43 -2.08
C VAL A 18 -54.03 4.71 -2.94
N LEU A 19 -53.97 4.39 -4.25
CA LEU A 19 -54.14 5.17 -5.50
C LEU A 19 -52.87 5.91 -5.94
N GLY A 20 -52.08 5.46 -6.94
CA GLY A 20 -52.41 4.79 -8.20
C GLY A 20 -52.60 5.86 -9.27
N TYR A 21 -51.68 6.00 -10.23
CA TYR A 21 -51.97 6.59 -11.54
C TYR A 21 -50.88 6.25 -12.57
N ALA A 22 -51.36 5.96 -13.78
CA ALA A 22 -50.70 5.29 -14.88
C ALA A 22 -49.77 6.19 -15.72
N TRP A 23 -48.92 5.52 -16.48
CA TRP A 23 -48.13 6.03 -17.62
C TRP A 23 -48.97 6.78 -18.67
N PRO A 24 -48.29 7.58 -19.51
CA PRO A 24 -48.25 7.16 -20.90
C PRO A 24 -46.85 7.17 -21.52
N ALA A 25 -46.66 6.26 -22.47
CA ALA A 25 -45.54 6.16 -23.39
C ALA A 25 -45.77 7.03 -24.64
N LEU A 26 -44.69 7.61 -25.18
CA LEU A 26 -44.52 8.01 -26.59
C LEU A 26 -43.02 7.82 -26.90
N ALA A 27 -42.59 6.73 -27.57
CA ALA A 27 -42.63 6.49 -29.02
C ALA A 27 -41.82 7.52 -29.82
N ALA A 28 -40.59 7.14 -30.21
CA ALA A 28 -39.89 7.69 -31.37
C ALA A 28 -39.24 6.53 -32.12
N VAL A 29 -39.88 6.15 -33.22
CA VAL A 29 -39.45 5.15 -34.19
C VAL A 29 -38.59 5.87 -35.23
N ALA A 30 -37.33 5.46 -35.40
CA ALA A 30 -36.52 5.85 -36.55
C ALA A 30 -36.33 4.61 -37.45
N VAL A 31 -37.13 4.56 -38.51
CA VAL A 31 -36.96 3.66 -39.65
C VAL A 31 -35.96 4.31 -40.58
N LEU A 32 -34.87 3.60 -40.91
CA LEU A 32 -34.31 3.66 -42.25
C LEU A 32 -33.67 2.31 -42.57
N ALA A 33 -34.21 1.64 -43.58
CA ALA A 33 -33.70 0.39 -44.11
C ALA A 33 -33.56 0.51 -45.63
N VAL A 34 -32.72 -0.40 -46.15
CA VAL A 34 -32.57 -0.85 -47.54
C VAL A 34 -31.79 0.15 -48.43
N THR A 35 -30.74 -0.23 -49.16
CA THR A 35 -30.44 -1.46 -49.94
C THR A 35 -28.91 -1.58 -50.06
N ILE A 36 -28.32 -2.78 -50.24
CA ILE A 36 -27.92 -3.29 -51.57
C ILE A 36 -27.84 -4.83 -51.50
N ALA A 37 -28.50 -5.47 -52.46
CA ALA A 37 -28.48 -6.91 -52.68
C ALA A 37 -27.37 -7.32 -53.67
N THR A 38 -26.64 -8.36 -53.28
CA THR A 38 -26.17 -9.50 -54.09
C THR A 38 -25.38 -9.25 -55.37
N ILE A 39 -24.09 -9.62 -55.34
CA ILE A 39 -23.42 -10.27 -56.47
C ILE A 39 -22.85 -11.60 -55.96
N THR A 40 -23.49 -12.69 -56.38
CA THR A 40 -22.99 -14.06 -56.29
C THR A 40 -21.88 -14.28 -57.31
N GLY A 41 -20.79 -14.90 -56.87
CA GLY A 41 -19.90 -15.65 -57.75
C GLY A 41 -18.43 -15.39 -57.48
N LEU A 42 -17.79 -16.30 -56.76
CA LEU A 42 -16.64 -17.10 -57.23
C LEU A 42 -15.88 -17.72 -56.05
N THR A 43 -15.59 -19.00 -56.22
CA THR A 43 -14.46 -19.76 -55.68
C THR A 43 -14.40 -20.09 -54.18
N GLN A 44 -14.74 -21.36 -53.94
CA GLN A 44 -14.15 -22.29 -52.97
C GLN A 44 -12.73 -21.95 -52.46
N ARG A 45 -12.58 -22.19 -51.15
CA ARG A 45 -11.43 -22.79 -50.45
C ARG A 45 -10.04 -22.59 -51.07
N SER A 46 -9.18 -21.90 -50.32
CA SER A 46 -7.89 -22.48 -49.97
C SER A 46 -7.34 -21.83 -48.70
N SER A 47 -7.05 -22.69 -47.72
CA SER A 47 -6.06 -22.43 -46.69
C SER A 47 -4.73 -22.15 -47.39
N ALA A 48 -4.14 -20.98 -47.14
CA ALA A 48 -2.76 -20.69 -47.47
C ALA A 48 -2.17 -19.80 -46.36
N SER A 49 -1.02 -20.23 -45.86
CA SER A 49 -0.20 -19.63 -44.82
C SER A 49 -0.12 -18.11 -44.87
N ALA A 50 -0.40 -17.46 -43.74
CA ALA A 50 0.23 -16.17 -43.42
C ALA A 50 1.62 -16.46 -42.83
N GLU A 51 2.57 -16.54 -43.75
CA GLU A 51 4.01 -16.37 -43.54
C GLU A 51 4.29 -15.07 -42.76
N SER A 52 5.04 -15.20 -41.67
CA SER A 52 5.99 -14.26 -41.08
C SER A 52 5.75 -12.74 -41.22
N ALA A 53 5.18 -12.15 -40.18
CA ALA A 53 5.55 -10.78 -39.77
C ALA A 53 6.27 -10.88 -38.42
N GLN A 54 7.60 -10.92 -38.46
CA GLN A 54 8.42 -10.69 -37.28
C GLN A 54 8.09 -9.30 -36.72
N HIS A 55 7.46 -9.28 -35.54
CA HIS A 55 7.40 -8.09 -34.71
C HIS A 55 8.84 -7.59 -34.50
N PRO A 56 9.16 -6.31 -34.74
CA PRO A 56 10.44 -5.77 -34.34
C PRO A 56 10.60 -5.99 -32.84
N LYS A 57 11.70 -6.65 -32.44
CA LYS A 57 12.08 -6.84 -31.05
C LYS A 57 12.00 -5.48 -30.36
N PRO A 58 11.19 -5.31 -29.29
CA PRO A 58 11.17 -4.07 -28.53
C PRO A 58 12.59 -3.70 -28.15
N LEU A 59 12.97 -2.45 -28.39
CA LEU A 59 14.24 -1.92 -27.90
C LEU A 59 14.35 -2.20 -26.40
N PRO A 60 15.52 -2.58 -25.88
CA PRO A 60 15.67 -2.79 -24.45
C PRO A 60 15.27 -1.50 -23.75
N VAL A 61 14.24 -1.58 -22.91
CA VAL A 61 13.92 -0.51 -21.95
C VAL A 61 15.19 -0.33 -21.13
N VAL A 62 15.89 0.78 -21.33
CA VAL A 62 17.00 1.16 -20.46
C VAL A 62 16.38 1.59 -19.14
N THR A 63 16.14 0.61 -18.27
CA THR A 63 15.67 0.85 -16.91
C THR A 63 16.73 1.68 -16.21
N ALA A 64 16.34 2.80 -15.60
CA ALA A 64 17.24 3.57 -14.75
C ALA A 64 17.89 2.65 -13.69
N PRO A 65 19.14 2.92 -13.27
CA PRO A 65 19.78 2.12 -12.23
C PRO A 65 18.92 2.10 -10.97
N ALA A 66 18.79 0.93 -10.34
CA ALA A 66 18.13 0.82 -9.05
C ALA A 66 18.85 1.71 -8.01
N PRO A 67 18.11 2.34 -7.08
CA PRO A 67 18.73 3.08 -5.98
C PRO A 67 19.66 2.17 -5.16
N PRO A 68 20.78 2.70 -4.63
CA PRO A 68 21.67 1.93 -3.78
C PRO A 68 20.97 1.53 -2.47
N LEU A 69 21.26 0.33 -1.98
CA LEU A 69 20.79 -0.13 -0.67
C LEU A 69 21.46 0.67 0.47
N PRO A 70 20.79 0.84 1.63
CA PRO A 70 21.43 1.38 2.81
C PRO A 70 22.61 0.50 3.23
N SER A 71 23.65 1.12 3.78
CA SER A 71 24.87 0.42 4.20
C SER A 71 25.24 0.78 5.63
N CYS A 72 25.89 -0.15 6.31
CA CYS A 72 26.31 0.05 7.69
C CYS A 72 27.46 1.07 7.78
N PRO A 73 27.41 1.98 8.76
CA PRO A 73 28.52 2.89 9.01
C PRO A 73 29.78 2.09 9.37
N ALA A 74 30.87 2.37 8.64
CA ALA A 74 32.15 1.71 8.86
C ALA A 74 32.66 2.00 10.28
N ASN A 75 33.19 0.97 10.95
CA ASN A 75 33.73 1.05 12.31
C ASN A 75 32.71 1.45 13.40
N ALA A 76 31.41 1.39 13.13
CA ALA A 76 30.41 1.52 14.19
C ALA A 76 30.50 0.35 15.16
N THR A 77 30.44 0.64 16.46
CA THR A 77 30.37 -0.38 17.52
C THR A 77 28.93 -0.54 17.98
N GLY A 78 28.52 -1.77 18.29
CA GLY A 78 27.17 -2.08 18.73
C GLY A 78 26.16 -2.12 17.59
N LYS A 79 24.88 -1.97 17.95
CA LYS A 79 23.74 -2.09 17.03
C LYS A 79 23.41 -0.75 16.37
N ALA A 80 22.97 -0.77 15.12
CA ALA A 80 22.41 0.39 14.44
C ALA A 80 21.41 -0.04 13.35
N ILE A 81 20.46 0.84 13.04
CA ILE A 81 19.48 0.67 11.97
C ILE A 81 19.71 1.77 10.93
N VAL A 82 19.79 1.41 9.65
CA VAL A 82 19.90 2.38 8.55
C VAL A 82 18.75 2.16 7.57
N VAL A 83 17.92 3.17 7.35
CA VAL A 83 16.78 3.12 6.42
C VAL A 83 17.08 3.98 5.20
N GLY A 84 17.02 3.39 4.01
CA GLY A 84 17.13 4.10 2.74
C GLY A 84 15.75 4.36 2.14
N LEU A 85 15.36 5.63 2.03
CA LEU A 85 14.05 6.02 1.49
C LEU A 85 13.97 5.77 -0.02
N ALA A 86 14.99 6.10 -0.81
CA ALA A 86 14.96 5.87 -2.26
C ALA A 86 14.87 4.39 -2.61
N SER A 87 15.62 3.55 -1.88
CA SER A 87 15.61 2.10 -2.10
C SER A 87 14.39 1.42 -1.48
N GLN A 88 13.76 2.00 -0.45
CA GLN A 88 12.74 1.34 0.37
C GLN A 88 13.29 0.10 1.09
N HIS A 89 14.51 0.21 1.63
CA HIS A 89 15.18 -0.86 2.37
C HIS A 89 15.68 -0.38 3.73
N MET A 90 15.85 -1.32 4.64
CA MET A 90 16.43 -1.12 5.95
C MET A 90 17.55 -2.14 6.17
N ALA A 91 18.73 -1.65 6.55
CA ALA A 91 19.84 -2.47 7.00
C ALA A 91 19.88 -2.53 8.53
N LEU A 92 20.04 -3.73 9.07
CA LEU A 92 20.40 -3.94 10.48
C LEU A 92 21.90 -4.17 10.57
N CYS A 93 22.55 -3.41 11.45
CA CYS A 93 24.00 -3.36 11.59
C CYS A 93 24.40 -3.75 13.00
N GLU A 94 25.44 -4.59 13.10
CA GLU A 94 26.07 -4.96 14.37
C GLU A 94 27.60 -4.93 14.18
N ASP A 95 28.27 -4.11 14.98
CA ASP A 95 29.73 -3.93 14.95
C ASP A 95 30.28 -3.63 13.54
N GLY A 96 29.62 -2.72 12.84
CA GLY A 96 30.00 -2.26 11.50
C GLY A 96 29.71 -3.26 10.37
N ARG A 97 29.12 -4.41 10.69
CA ARG A 97 28.66 -5.40 9.70
C ARG A 97 27.15 -5.37 9.53
N GLN A 98 26.72 -5.50 8.28
CA GLN A 98 25.31 -5.73 7.97
C GLN A 98 24.94 -7.17 8.32
N ILE A 99 23.92 -7.32 9.16
CA ILE A 99 23.36 -8.62 9.56
C ILE A 99 22.04 -8.92 8.86
N SER A 100 21.33 -7.90 8.36
CA SER A 100 20.09 -8.06 7.60
C SER A 100 19.90 -6.94 6.58
N ASP A 101 19.29 -7.27 5.45
CA ASP A 101 18.62 -6.35 4.52
C ASP A 101 17.13 -6.66 4.55
N VAL A 102 16.30 -5.64 4.78
CA VAL A 102 14.85 -5.80 4.94
C VAL A 102 14.15 -4.82 4.01
N PRO A 103 13.32 -5.29 3.06
CA PRO A 103 12.46 -4.40 2.31
C PRO A 103 11.41 -3.79 3.25
N VAL A 104 11.19 -2.49 3.15
CA VAL A 104 10.26 -1.74 4.01
C VAL A 104 9.27 -0.91 3.17
N THR A 105 8.33 -0.25 3.85
CA THR A 105 7.51 0.79 3.21
C THR A 105 7.49 2.01 4.12
N THR A 106 7.94 3.14 3.58
CA THR A 106 8.07 4.39 4.34
C THR A 106 6.89 5.32 4.05
N GLY A 107 6.95 6.51 4.62
CA GLY A 107 5.98 7.59 4.46
C GLY A 107 5.72 7.97 3.00
N SER A 108 4.46 8.26 2.69
CA SER A 108 3.99 8.60 1.36
C SER A 108 4.34 10.03 0.98
N VAL A 109 5.39 10.20 0.17
CA VAL A 109 5.86 11.53 -0.26
C VAL A 109 4.84 12.31 -1.09
N ASP A 110 4.06 11.64 -1.95
CA ASP A 110 3.05 12.31 -2.79
C ASP A 110 1.79 12.70 -2.00
N ARG A 111 1.63 12.19 -0.76
CA ARG A 111 0.57 12.59 0.18
C ARG A 111 1.06 13.62 1.21
N GLY A 112 2.31 14.06 1.14
CA GLY A 112 2.90 14.96 2.13
C GLY A 112 3.23 14.31 3.47
N ALA A 113 3.20 12.97 3.55
CA ALA A 113 3.46 12.20 4.76
C ALA A 113 4.81 11.46 4.69
N GLY A 114 5.82 12.07 4.08
CA GLY A 114 7.14 11.48 3.93
C GLY A 114 7.82 11.24 5.27
N THR A 115 8.49 10.09 5.41
CA THR A 115 9.30 9.82 6.61
C THR A 115 10.45 10.84 6.67
N PRO A 116 10.61 11.58 7.78
CA PRO A 116 11.68 12.56 7.91
C PRO A 116 13.08 11.93 7.79
N LEU A 117 14.05 12.70 7.26
CA LEU A 117 15.48 12.34 7.20
C LEU A 117 16.21 12.80 8.47
N GLY A 118 17.31 12.13 8.82
CA GLY A 118 18.07 12.44 10.03
C GLY A 118 18.62 11.22 10.79
N THR A 119 18.89 11.45 12.07
CA THR A 119 19.36 10.44 13.02
C THR A 119 18.55 10.53 14.31
N TRP A 120 18.10 9.38 14.79
CA TRP A 120 17.28 9.19 15.98
C TRP A 120 17.77 7.94 16.72
N GLN A 121 16.96 7.49 17.67
CA GLN A 121 17.14 6.24 18.38
C GLN A 121 15.76 5.64 18.67
N ILE A 122 15.72 4.34 18.97
CA ILE A 122 14.51 3.72 19.50
C ILE A 122 14.24 4.30 20.90
N GLU A 123 13.11 4.97 21.08
CA GLU A 123 12.73 5.60 22.35
C GLU A 123 12.01 4.62 23.28
N SER A 124 11.19 3.72 22.72
CA SER A 124 10.44 2.74 23.49
C SER A 124 9.91 1.61 22.61
N HIS A 125 9.54 0.51 23.27
CA HIS A 125 8.88 -0.64 22.67
C HIS A 125 7.47 -0.83 23.24
N ASP A 126 6.50 -1.14 22.39
CA ASP A 126 5.17 -1.60 22.79
C ASP A 126 4.74 -2.81 21.96
N VAL A 127 3.83 -3.61 22.53
CA VAL A 127 3.15 -4.70 21.84
C VAL A 127 1.64 -4.49 21.84
N ASP A 128 0.97 -5.03 20.83
CA ASP A 128 -0.49 -5.04 20.68
C ASP A 128 -1.12 -3.64 20.89
N ARG A 129 -0.58 -2.67 20.15
CA ARG A 129 -0.93 -1.25 20.28
C ARG A 129 -1.90 -0.81 19.19
N THR A 130 -2.83 0.07 19.55
CA THR A 130 -3.64 0.81 18.56
C THR A 130 -3.01 2.16 18.30
N LEU A 131 -2.60 2.40 17.05
CA LEU A 131 -2.14 3.69 16.56
C LEU A 131 -3.33 4.47 16.02
N SER A 132 -3.35 5.78 16.21
CA SER A 132 -4.44 6.64 15.75
C SER A 132 -3.89 7.96 15.25
N GLY A 133 -4.50 8.48 14.18
CA GLY A 133 -4.19 9.79 13.64
C GLY A 133 -5.38 10.34 12.87
N PRO A 134 -5.22 11.46 12.13
CA PRO A 134 -6.33 12.08 11.41
C PRO A 134 -6.95 11.13 10.39
N GLY A 135 -8.14 10.60 10.71
CA GLY A 135 -8.90 9.73 9.82
C GLY A 135 -8.46 8.26 9.78
N TYR A 136 -7.57 7.82 10.68
CA TYR A 136 -7.21 6.40 10.79
C TYR A 136 -7.06 5.93 12.24
N THR A 137 -7.35 4.65 12.42
CA THR A 137 -7.08 3.88 13.63
C THR A 137 -6.65 2.49 13.18
N VAL A 138 -5.48 2.05 13.62
CA VAL A 138 -4.90 0.78 13.17
C VAL A 138 -4.27 0.03 14.33
N PHE A 139 -4.52 -1.27 14.40
CA PHE A 139 -3.90 -2.15 15.36
C PHE A 139 -2.59 -2.72 14.79
N VAL A 140 -1.54 -2.72 15.62
CA VAL A 140 -0.21 -3.27 15.29
C VAL A 140 0.24 -4.20 16.42
N HIS A 141 0.95 -5.26 16.07
CA HIS A 141 1.46 -6.23 17.04
C HIS A 141 2.76 -5.76 17.68
N TYR A 142 3.63 -5.11 16.92
CA TYR A 142 4.92 -4.63 17.39
C TYR A 142 5.09 -3.15 17.05
N TRP A 143 5.51 -2.37 18.02
CA TRP A 143 5.75 -0.95 17.87
C TRP A 143 7.11 -0.60 18.47
N LEU A 144 7.97 0.02 17.66
CA LEU A 144 9.22 0.62 18.10
C LEU A 144 9.16 2.12 17.83
N HIS A 145 9.01 2.92 18.87
CA HIS A 145 8.86 4.36 18.77
C HIS A 145 10.21 5.03 18.43
N LEU A 146 10.20 6.03 17.54
CA LEU A 146 11.38 6.85 17.23
C LEU A 146 11.25 8.29 17.72
N PHE A 147 10.18 8.98 17.32
CA PHE A 147 9.92 10.38 17.71
C PHE A 147 8.50 10.78 17.28
N GLY A 148 7.88 11.69 18.04
CA GLY A 148 6.53 12.19 17.72
C GLY A 148 5.53 11.03 17.59
N ASP A 149 4.92 10.89 16.42
CA ASP A 149 4.01 9.78 16.09
C ASP A 149 4.63 8.80 15.06
N ILE A 150 5.97 8.75 14.98
CA ILE A 150 6.73 7.98 13.99
C ILE A 150 7.46 6.82 14.66
N GLY A 151 7.35 5.63 14.07
CA GLY A 151 8.02 4.42 14.55
C GLY A 151 8.04 3.30 13.52
N PHE A 152 8.64 2.18 13.90
CA PHE A 152 8.56 0.93 13.15
C PHE A 152 7.38 0.09 13.63
N HIS A 153 6.64 -0.53 12.70
CA HIS A 153 5.60 -1.49 13.04
C HIS A 153 5.25 -2.44 11.89
N ASP A 154 4.51 -3.52 12.20
CA ASP A 154 3.90 -4.38 11.19
C ASP A 154 2.78 -3.68 10.43
N SER A 155 2.58 -4.08 9.18
CA SER A 155 1.44 -3.64 8.36
C SER A 155 0.77 -4.79 7.62
N PRO A 156 0.06 -5.72 8.30
CA PRO A 156 -0.62 -6.85 7.66
C PRO A 156 -1.73 -6.42 6.66
N TRP A 157 -2.20 -5.17 6.77
CA TRP A 157 -3.16 -4.60 5.83
C TRP A 157 -2.53 -4.19 4.49
N GLN A 158 -1.22 -3.98 4.42
CA GLN A 158 -0.54 -3.58 3.19
C GLN A 158 -0.66 -4.67 2.12
N LYS A 159 -1.07 -4.29 0.91
CA LYS A 159 -1.34 -5.21 -0.21
C LYS A 159 -0.34 -5.15 -1.36
N PHE A 160 0.57 -4.17 -1.34
CA PHE A 160 1.65 -4.07 -2.31
C PHE A 160 2.98 -4.51 -1.68
N PRO A 161 3.96 -4.97 -2.48
CA PRO A 161 5.23 -5.45 -1.96
C PRO A 161 5.97 -4.39 -1.13
N TYR A 162 6.58 -4.82 -0.03
CA TYR A 162 7.61 -4.02 0.63
C TYR A 162 8.79 -3.84 -0.33
N GLY A 163 9.52 -2.73 -0.23
CA GLY A 163 10.59 -2.39 -1.18
C GLY A 163 10.10 -1.81 -2.51
N ASP A 164 8.79 -1.63 -2.71
CA ASP A 164 8.27 -1.04 -3.95
C ASP A 164 8.57 0.48 -3.99
N THR A 165 9.53 0.85 -4.83
CA THR A 165 10.01 2.23 -5.02
C THR A 165 9.03 3.14 -5.76
N THR A 166 7.89 2.61 -6.22
CA THR A 166 6.86 3.38 -6.94
C THR A 166 5.57 3.52 -6.12
N LYS A 167 5.11 2.44 -5.50
CA LYS A 167 3.83 2.39 -4.77
C LYS A 167 3.91 3.11 -3.44
N TYR A 168 5.05 3.09 -2.74
CA TYR A 168 5.17 3.80 -1.46
C TYR A 168 4.86 5.29 -1.59
N ARG A 169 5.12 5.89 -2.75
CA ARG A 169 4.96 7.34 -2.94
C ARG A 169 3.53 7.80 -2.73
N THR A 170 2.56 6.98 -3.13
CA THR A 170 1.11 7.27 -3.04
C THR A 170 0.38 6.39 -2.05
N GLN A 171 0.90 5.19 -1.75
CA GLN A 171 0.29 4.17 -0.89
C GLN A 171 1.12 3.85 0.36
N GLY A 172 2.21 4.59 0.59
CA GLY A 172 3.05 4.44 1.78
C GLY A 172 2.34 4.82 3.07
N SER A 173 3.06 4.80 4.18
CA SER A 173 2.52 5.11 5.50
C SER A 173 2.24 6.61 5.69
N GLU A 174 1.73 6.98 6.86
CA GLU A 174 1.64 8.38 7.34
C GLU A 174 2.96 8.88 7.97
N GLY A 175 4.09 8.27 7.60
CA GLY A 175 5.43 8.64 8.04
C GLY A 175 6.16 7.51 8.79
N CYS A 176 5.43 6.56 9.37
CA CYS A 176 5.99 5.37 10.00
C CYS A 176 6.75 4.48 9.01
N ILE A 177 7.55 3.55 9.51
CA ILE A 177 8.24 2.56 8.67
C ILE A 177 7.55 1.22 8.87
N HIS A 178 6.83 0.78 7.85
CA HIS A 178 6.22 -0.52 7.81
C HIS A 178 7.27 -1.60 7.57
N VAL A 179 7.27 -2.62 8.42
CA VAL A 179 8.20 -3.76 8.36
C VAL A 179 7.38 -5.05 8.24
N PRO A 180 7.76 -6.00 7.36
CA PRO A 180 7.03 -7.25 7.21
C PRO A 180 7.04 -8.10 8.49
N GLY A 181 6.01 -8.93 8.69
CA GLY A 181 5.64 -9.53 9.99
C GLY A 181 6.77 -10.22 10.75
N ASP A 182 7.45 -11.19 10.15
CA ASP A 182 8.55 -11.89 10.83
C ASP A 182 9.75 -10.97 11.08
N GLN A 183 9.94 -9.98 10.19
CA GLN A 183 11.05 -9.04 10.26
C GLN A 183 10.82 -7.97 11.34
N ILE A 184 9.58 -7.53 11.57
CA ILE A 184 9.30 -6.61 12.69
C ILE A 184 9.49 -7.32 14.03
N LYS A 185 9.10 -8.60 14.13
CA LYS A 185 9.30 -9.39 15.34
C LYS A 185 10.79 -9.52 15.63
N HIS A 186 11.59 -9.87 14.61
CA HIS A 186 13.03 -9.94 14.75
C HIS A 186 13.63 -8.58 15.15
N LEU A 187 13.20 -7.48 14.51
CA LEU A 187 13.64 -6.14 14.84
C LEU A 187 13.33 -5.78 16.29
N TYR A 188 12.11 -6.06 16.75
CA TYR A 188 11.65 -5.81 18.12
C TYR A 188 12.47 -6.58 19.16
N GLU A 189 12.86 -7.82 18.87
CA GLU A 189 13.67 -8.63 19.77
C GLU A 189 15.16 -8.23 19.75
N TRP A 190 15.65 -7.76 18.60
CA TRP A 190 17.06 -7.44 18.40
C TRP A 190 17.42 -6.02 18.83
N ALA A 191 16.59 -5.01 18.50
CA ALA A 191 16.85 -3.62 18.85
C ALA A 191 16.39 -3.33 20.29
N GLY A 192 17.28 -2.78 21.11
CA GLY A 192 16.90 -2.25 22.43
C GLY A 192 16.60 -0.76 22.36
N ASP A 193 15.99 -0.21 23.43
CA ASP A 193 15.90 1.23 23.62
C ASP A 193 17.30 1.87 23.54
N GLY A 194 17.39 3.00 22.85
CA GLY A 194 18.65 3.68 22.55
C GLY A 194 19.39 3.14 21.32
N THR A 195 18.89 2.10 20.63
CA THR A 195 19.48 1.66 19.36
C THR A 195 19.42 2.81 18.34
N PRO A 196 20.56 3.27 17.79
CA PRO A 196 20.61 4.35 16.82
C PRO A 196 19.89 4.00 15.52
N VAL A 197 19.19 4.98 14.95
CA VAL A 197 18.47 4.87 13.68
C VAL A 197 18.88 6.02 12.78
N THR A 198 19.34 5.74 11.57
CA THR A 198 19.63 6.75 10.56
C THR A 198 18.72 6.55 9.36
N ILE A 199 18.05 7.59 8.90
CA ILE A 199 17.14 7.56 7.75
C ILE A 199 17.73 8.49 6.69
N THR A 200 18.06 7.90 5.54
CA THR A 200 18.76 8.55 4.42
C THR A 200 17.87 8.60 3.19
N ALA A 201 18.14 9.59 2.33
CA ALA A 201 17.43 9.77 1.07
C ALA A 201 17.60 8.57 0.15
#